data_AF-A0AAN0J3Y2-F1
#
_entry.id   AF-A0AAN0J3Y2-F1
#
_cell.length_a   1.000
_cell.length_b   1.000
_cell.length_c   1.000
_cell.angle_alpha   90.00
_cell.angle_beta   90.00
_cell.angle_gamma   90.00
#
_symmetry.space_group_name_H-M   'P 1'
#
loop_
_entity.id
_entity.type
_entity.pdbx_description
1 polymer ?
#
loop_
_entity_poly.entity_id
_entity_poly.type
_entity_poly.pdbx_seq_one_letter_code
_entity_poly.pdbx_strand_id
1 'polypeptide(L)'
;MGLLQSLNCFYSKGEAIADCNQLKCNVKFMGRTRSHSGLGDVCRLCIEASAISKKKLRNKEKFLFEIQDDHFVIEGKRGTRKLALSSVTIIKSIISDKAFLVIIKNKDGTFHVEIYSSAEKAKMNEICDFFKTHQSGVFSEICNTNNNDNEMLPDDQAYR
;
A
#
# COMPACT_ATOMS: atom_id res chain seq x y z
N MET A 1 9.55 14.99 -9.89
CA MET A 1 8.11 14.81 -10.16
C MET A 1 7.52 13.44 -9.74
N GLY A 2 8.17 12.62 -8.89
CA GLY A 2 7.71 11.23 -8.61
C GLY A 2 7.06 10.96 -7.23
N LEU A 3 7.31 11.81 -6.23
CA LEU A 3 6.89 11.56 -4.84
C LEU A 3 5.47 12.09 -4.55
N LEU A 4 5.13 13.28 -5.04
CA LEU A 4 3.80 13.89 -4.90
C LEU A 4 2.66 13.04 -5.50
N GLN A 5 2.88 12.42 -6.67
CA GLN A 5 1.89 11.51 -7.25
C GLN A 5 1.75 10.21 -6.46
N SER A 6 2.84 9.69 -5.89
CA SER A 6 2.87 8.51 -5.01
C SER A 6 2.06 8.72 -3.73
N LEU A 7 2.01 9.96 -3.26
CA LEU A 7 1.22 10.36 -2.10
C LEU A 7 -0.28 10.45 -2.41
N ASN A 8 -0.71 10.91 -3.59
CA ASN A 8 -2.14 11.03 -3.96
C ASN A 8 -2.96 9.72 -3.82
N CYS A 9 -2.31 8.55 -3.76
CA CYS A 9 -2.96 7.26 -3.50
C CYS A 9 -3.58 7.17 -2.09
N PHE A 10 -3.10 7.97 -1.13
CA PHE A 10 -3.63 8.07 0.23
C PHE A 10 -4.80 9.06 0.35
N TYR A 11 -4.98 9.99 -0.61
CA TYR A 11 -5.84 11.18 -0.45
C TYR A 11 -7.21 11.12 -1.14
N SER A 12 -7.55 10.03 -1.83
CA SER A 12 -8.91 9.89 -2.39
C SER A 12 -9.86 9.32 -1.35
N LYS A 13 -11.04 9.94 -1.18
CA LYS A 13 -12.14 9.32 -0.42
C LYS A 13 -12.48 8.00 -1.08
N GLY A 14 -12.42 6.90 -0.32
CA GLY A 14 -12.92 5.60 -0.79
C GLY A 14 -14.44 5.62 -0.89
N GLU A 15 -14.99 4.78 -1.76
CA GLU A 15 -16.43 4.55 -1.81
C GLU A 15 -16.86 3.71 -0.58
N ALA A 16 -18.05 3.98 -0.05
CA ALA A 16 -18.57 3.23 1.09
C ALA A 16 -18.87 1.78 0.67
N ILE A 17 -18.38 0.81 1.44
CA ILE A 17 -18.56 -0.61 1.15
C ILE A 17 -19.62 -1.19 2.08
N ALA A 18 -20.64 -1.80 1.49
CA ALA A 18 -21.83 -2.25 2.20
C ALA A 18 -21.64 -3.56 2.98
N ASP A 19 -20.69 -4.43 2.60
CA ASP A 19 -20.43 -5.71 3.28
C ASP A 19 -18.95 -6.12 3.16
N CYS A 20 -18.22 -6.05 4.28
CA CYS A 20 -16.80 -6.36 4.34
C CYS A 20 -16.50 -7.87 4.17
N ASN A 21 -17.46 -8.75 4.46
CA ASN A 21 -17.27 -10.21 4.43
C ASN A 21 -17.23 -10.78 2.99
N GLN A 22 -17.53 -9.96 1.99
CA GLN A 22 -17.50 -10.36 0.57
C GLN A 22 -16.21 -9.95 -0.16
N LEU A 23 -15.31 -9.20 0.50
CA LEU A 23 -14.10 -8.67 -0.12
C LEU A 23 -13.03 -9.76 -0.25
N LYS A 24 -13.12 -10.53 -1.34
CA LYS A 24 -12.18 -11.60 -1.70
C LYS A 24 -11.60 -11.40 -3.10
N CYS A 25 -10.28 -11.53 -3.24
CA CYS A 25 -9.62 -11.37 -4.53
C CYS A 25 -8.43 -12.32 -4.72
N ASN A 26 -8.33 -12.94 -5.91
CA ASN A 26 -7.13 -13.67 -6.26
C ASN A 26 -6.03 -12.73 -6.72
N VAL A 27 -4.83 -12.90 -6.18
CA VAL A 27 -3.67 -12.08 -6.50
C VAL A 27 -2.44 -12.95 -6.77
N LYS A 28 -1.42 -12.35 -7.37
CA LYS A 28 -0.10 -12.96 -7.60
C LYS A 28 0.95 -12.12 -6.92
N PHE A 29 1.78 -12.75 -6.10
CA PHE A 29 2.90 -12.07 -5.47
C PHE A 29 3.96 -11.71 -6.51
N MET A 30 4.30 -10.43 -6.58
CA MET A 30 5.33 -9.93 -7.48
C MET A 30 6.66 -9.74 -6.76
N GLY A 31 6.67 -9.41 -5.46
CA GLY A 31 7.90 -9.21 -4.71
C GLY A 31 7.69 -8.41 -3.43
N ARG A 32 8.78 -8.16 -2.70
CA ARG A 32 8.77 -7.38 -1.46
C ARG A 32 10.03 -6.54 -1.33
N THR A 33 9.91 -5.39 -0.70
CA THR A 33 11.05 -4.59 -0.26
C THR A 33 11.60 -5.10 1.07
N ARG A 34 12.83 -4.71 1.40
CA ARG A 34 13.43 -4.93 2.71
C ARG A 34 13.46 -3.57 3.41
N SER A 35 12.96 -3.53 4.65
CA SER A 35 12.86 -2.29 5.41
C SER A 35 14.23 -1.74 5.82
N HIS A 36 14.41 -0.43 5.67
CA HIS A 36 15.28 0.39 6.51
C HIS A 36 14.35 1.40 7.23
N SER A 37 14.69 1.77 8.45
CA SER A 37 13.81 2.26 9.53
C SER A 37 12.90 3.47 9.24
N GLY A 38 11.65 3.43 9.77
CA GLY A 38 10.82 4.63 10.03
C GLY A 38 9.65 4.89 9.07
N LEU A 39 8.74 5.77 9.49
CA LEU A 39 7.54 6.19 8.75
C LEU A 39 7.88 7.02 7.49
N GLY A 40 8.95 7.82 7.56
CA GLY A 40 9.46 8.63 6.44
C GLY A 40 9.93 7.81 5.23
N ASP A 41 10.20 6.52 5.41
CA ASP A 41 10.68 5.64 4.34
C ASP A 41 9.56 4.91 3.59
N VAL A 42 8.28 5.03 3.98
CA VAL A 42 7.18 4.30 3.34
C VAL A 42 7.01 4.67 1.86
N CYS A 43 7.09 5.95 1.51
CA CYS A 43 7.03 6.41 0.13
C CYS A 43 8.18 5.84 -0.71
N ARG A 44 9.39 5.82 -0.14
CA ARG A 44 10.57 5.23 -0.78
C ARG A 44 10.38 3.72 -0.99
N LEU A 45 9.88 3.01 0.00
CA LEU A 45 9.58 1.57 -0.10
C LEU A 45 8.51 1.30 -1.18
N CYS A 46 7.50 2.16 -1.34
CA CYS A 46 6.52 2.04 -2.42
C CYS A 46 7.15 2.21 -3.81
N ILE A 47 8.09 3.15 -3.97
CA ILE A 47 8.85 3.34 -5.22
C ILE A 47 9.73 2.12 -5.51
N GLU A 48 10.47 1.64 -4.50
CA GLU A 48 11.32 0.45 -4.62
C GLU A 48 10.50 -0.81 -4.97
N ALA A 49 9.36 -1.01 -4.31
CA ALA A 49 8.43 -2.10 -4.61
C ALA A 49 7.93 -2.03 -6.06
N SER A 50 7.62 -0.82 -6.53
CA SER A 50 7.18 -0.61 -7.91
C SER A 50 8.30 -0.86 -8.92
N ALA A 51 9.57 -0.60 -8.57
CA ALA A 51 10.71 -0.98 -9.40
C ALA A 51 10.89 -2.51 -9.50
N ILE A 52 10.54 -3.27 -8.46
CA ILE A 52 10.56 -4.74 -8.48
C ILE A 52 9.60 -5.29 -9.53
N SER A 53 8.42 -4.68 -9.71
CA SER A 53 7.43 -5.12 -10.72
C SER A 53 7.95 -5.13 -12.16
N LYS A 54 8.94 -4.26 -12.47
CA LYS A 54 9.51 -4.13 -13.81
C LYS A 54 10.49 -5.27 -14.14
N LYS A 55 11.05 -5.93 -13.12
CA LYS A 55 11.88 -7.12 -13.32
C LYS A 55 10.92 -8.30 -13.47
N LYS A 56 10.88 -8.92 -14.66
CA LYS A 56 10.07 -10.13 -14.96
C LYS A 56 10.31 -11.22 -13.91
N LEU A 57 9.53 -11.23 -12.83
CA LEU A 57 9.63 -12.24 -11.80
C LEU A 57 8.87 -13.48 -12.25
N ARG A 58 9.59 -14.61 -12.25
CA ARG A 58 9.08 -15.94 -12.65
C ARG A 58 8.11 -16.55 -11.62
N ASN A 59 7.91 -15.90 -10.47
CA ASN A 59 7.06 -16.45 -9.42
C ASN A 59 5.59 -16.26 -9.81
N LYS A 60 4.88 -17.40 -9.97
CA LYS A 60 3.45 -17.46 -10.32
C LYS A 60 2.59 -17.85 -9.12
N GLU A 61 3.14 -17.74 -7.91
CA GLU A 61 2.41 -18.09 -6.69
C GLU A 61 1.16 -17.22 -6.57
N LYS A 62 0.02 -17.90 -6.47
CA LYS A 62 -1.30 -17.30 -6.33
C LYS A 62 -1.66 -17.28 -4.86
N PHE A 63 -2.24 -16.17 -4.44
CA PHE A 63 -2.77 -15.96 -3.11
C PHE A 63 -4.23 -15.54 -3.22
N LEU A 64 -5.00 -15.83 -2.19
CA LEU A 64 -6.31 -15.28 -1.96
C LEU A 64 -6.19 -14.20 -0.89
N PHE A 65 -6.63 -12.99 -1.23
CA PHE A 65 -6.85 -11.90 -0.30
C PHE A 65 -8.28 -11.96 0.18
N GLU A 66 -8.47 -11.77 1.48
CA GLU A 66 -9.78 -11.72 2.11
C GLU A 66 -9.76 -10.79 3.31
N ILE A 67 -10.84 -10.03 3.51
CA ILE A 67 -11.08 -9.29 4.76
C ILE A 67 -12.04 -10.13 5.60
N GLN A 68 -11.65 -10.46 6.82
CA GLN A 68 -12.45 -11.21 7.79
C GLN A 68 -12.44 -10.47 9.13
N ASP A 69 -13.59 -10.03 9.61
CA ASP A 69 -13.73 -9.29 10.86
C ASP A 69 -12.73 -8.10 10.92
N ASP A 70 -11.79 -8.12 11.87
CA ASP A 70 -10.72 -7.12 12.06
C ASP A 70 -9.36 -7.57 11.49
N HIS A 71 -9.36 -8.51 10.54
CA HIS A 71 -8.15 -9.06 9.96
C HIS A 71 -8.16 -9.02 8.43
N PHE A 72 -7.00 -8.67 7.88
CA PHE A 72 -6.65 -8.95 6.50
C PHE A 72 -5.96 -10.31 6.40
N VAL A 73 -6.54 -11.19 5.60
CA VAL A 73 -6.11 -12.58 5.43
C VAL A 73 -5.46 -12.74 4.07
N ILE A 74 -4.25 -13.30 4.07
CA ILE A 74 -3.52 -13.69 2.88
C ILE A 74 -3.33 -15.20 2.92
N GLU A 75 -4.13 -15.92 2.14
CA GLU A 75 -4.03 -17.36 2.00
C GLU A 75 -3.20 -17.72 0.77
N GLY A 76 -2.20 -18.58 0.95
CA GLY A 76 -1.39 -19.12 -0.12
C GLY A 76 -1.20 -20.62 0.04
N LYS A 77 -0.53 -21.25 -0.93
CA LYS A 77 -0.28 -22.70 -0.90
C LYS A 77 0.47 -23.17 0.35
N ARG A 78 1.29 -22.30 0.95
CA ARG A 78 2.14 -22.60 2.10
C ARG A 78 1.47 -22.28 3.44
N GLY A 79 0.24 -21.79 3.43
CA GLY A 79 -0.53 -21.46 4.63
C GLY A 79 -1.15 -20.07 4.58
N THR A 80 -1.71 -19.68 5.73
CA THR A 80 -2.51 -18.47 5.88
C THR A 80 -1.82 -17.47 6.80
N ARG A 81 -1.69 -16.23 6.35
CA ARG A 81 -1.23 -15.10 7.17
C ARG A 81 -2.43 -14.24 7.53
N LYS A 82 -2.60 -13.94 8.82
CA LYS A 82 -3.60 -13.00 9.32
C LYS A 82 -2.90 -11.76 9.86
N LEU A 83 -3.26 -10.59 9.34
CA LEU A 83 -2.74 -9.30 9.73
C LEU A 83 -3.89 -8.49 10.32
N ALA A 84 -3.70 -7.87 11.49
CA ALA A 84 -4.71 -6.97 12.03
C ALA A 84 -4.89 -5.77 11.08
N LEU A 85 -6.12 -5.31 10.85
CA LEU A 85 -6.37 -4.17 9.95
C LEU A 85 -5.63 -2.90 10.38
N SER A 86 -5.38 -2.73 11.67
CA SER A 86 -4.55 -1.64 12.24
C SER A 86 -3.07 -1.69 11.85
N SER A 87 -2.59 -2.81 11.31
CA SER A 87 -1.17 -3.05 10.97
C SER A 87 -0.89 -3.10 9.47
N VAL A 88 -1.91 -2.93 8.62
CA VAL A 88 -1.78 -3.07 7.17
C VAL A 88 -2.65 -2.06 6.44
N THR A 89 -2.15 -1.56 5.31
CA THR A 89 -2.95 -0.80 4.35
C THR A 89 -2.62 -1.25 2.93
N ILE A 90 -3.58 -1.13 2.01
CA ILE A 90 -3.41 -1.53 0.62
C ILE A 90 -3.69 -0.34 -0.28
N ILE A 91 -2.77 -0.07 -1.21
CA ILE A 91 -2.91 1.02 -2.18
C ILE A 91 -2.67 0.51 -3.61
N LYS A 92 -3.27 1.20 -4.58
CA LYS A 92 -3.02 0.95 -6.00
C LYS A 92 -1.64 1.46 -6.41
N SER A 93 -0.93 0.70 -7.24
CA SER A 93 0.31 1.18 -7.84
C SER A 93 0.04 2.20 -8.94
N ILE A 94 0.88 3.23 -9.02
CA ILE A 94 0.80 4.24 -10.10
C ILE A 94 1.39 3.71 -11.41
N ILE A 95 2.29 2.74 -11.33
CA ILE A 95 3.02 2.24 -12.51
C ILE A 95 2.18 1.23 -13.29
N SER A 96 1.23 0.56 -12.65
CA SER A 96 0.34 -0.40 -13.31
C SER A 96 -1.02 -0.45 -12.65
N ASP A 97 -2.06 -0.45 -13.49
CA ASP A 97 -3.46 -0.63 -13.11
C ASP A 97 -3.79 -2.04 -12.60
N LYS A 98 -2.86 -2.99 -12.75
CA LYS A 98 -2.98 -4.37 -12.24
C LYS A 98 -2.15 -4.61 -11.00
N ALA A 99 -1.31 -3.65 -10.58
CA ALA A 99 -0.41 -3.81 -9.45
C ALA A 99 -0.91 -3.05 -8.23
N PHE A 100 -0.74 -3.67 -7.06
CA PHE A 100 -1.19 -3.18 -5.77
C PHE A 100 -0.07 -3.37 -4.75
N LEU A 101 0.06 -2.40 -3.84
CA LEU A 101 1.07 -2.38 -2.79
C LEU A 101 0.37 -2.65 -1.46
N VAL A 102 0.86 -3.66 -0.74
CA VAL A 102 0.44 -3.99 0.61
C VAL A 102 1.54 -3.50 1.54
N ILE A 103 1.22 -2.48 2.34
CA ILE A 103 2.14 -1.83 3.27
C ILE A 103 1.85 -2.40 4.65
N ILE A 104 2.85 -3.00 5.28
CA ILE A 104 2.69 -3.74 6.54
C ILE A 104 3.60 -3.12 7.60
N LYS A 105 3.03 -2.78 8.75
CA LYS A 105 3.74 -2.37 9.96
C LYS A 105 4.13 -3.61 10.77
N ASN A 106 5.41 -3.76 11.02
CA ASN A 106 5.96 -4.80 11.87
C ASN A 106 5.82 -4.42 13.36
N LYS A 107 5.94 -5.42 14.24
CA LYS A 107 5.83 -5.21 15.70
C LYS A 107 6.93 -4.30 16.27
N ASP A 108 8.09 -4.26 15.62
CA ASP A 108 9.22 -3.39 15.97
C ASP A 108 9.05 -1.93 15.49
N GLY A 109 7.91 -1.61 14.86
CA GLY A 109 7.64 -0.28 14.32
C GLY A 109 8.20 -0.04 12.92
N THR A 110 8.92 -1.00 12.34
CA THR A 110 9.40 -0.91 10.95
C THR A 110 8.28 -1.20 9.94
N PHE A 111 8.48 -0.78 8.70
CA PHE A 111 7.51 -1.01 7.62
C PHE A 111 8.15 -1.80 6.48
N HIS A 112 7.40 -2.70 5.87
CA HIS A 112 7.78 -3.29 4.60
C HIS A 112 6.62 -3.27 3.61
N VAL A 113 6.96 -3.31 2.32
CA VAL A 113 5.97 -3.24 1.24
C VAL A 113 6.07 -4.49 0.39
N GLU A 114 4.95 -5.17 0.25
CA GLU A 114 4.77 -6.27 -0.67
C GLU A 114 4.00 -5.78 -1.91
N ILE A 115 4.42 -6.20 -3.10
CA ILE A 115 3.75 -5.87 -4.35
C ILE A 115 3.06 -7.11 -4.92
N TYR A 116 1.79 -6.94 -5.29
CA TYR A 116 0.93 -7.96 -5.85
C TYR A 116 0.32 -7.50 -7.16
N SER A 117 -0.09 -8.45 -7.99
CA SER A 117 -0.91 -8.17 -9.18
C SER A 117 -2.22 -8.95 -9.18
N SER A 118 -3.28 -8.35 -9.72
CA SER A 118 -4.57 -8.99 -9.89
C SER A 118 -5.12 -8.80 -11.30
N ALA A 119 -5.88 -9.79 -11.77
CA ALA A 119 -6.75 -9.65 -12.94
C ALA A 119 -8.15 -9.13 -12.55
N GLU A 120 -8.56 -9.31 -11.29
CA GLU A 120 -9.85 -8.89 -10.72
C GLU A 120 -9.76 -7.43 -10.23
N LYS A 121 -9.59 -6.49 -11.17
CA LYS A 121 -9.33 -5.07 -10.83
C LYS A 121 -10.43 -4.42 -9.99
N ALA A 122 -11.69 -4.69 -10.30
CA ALA A 122 -12.84 -4.13 -9.57
C ALA A 122 -12.78 -4.50 -8.09
N LYS A 123 -12.62 -5.80 -7.79
CA LYS A 123 -12.50 -6.31 -6.41
C LYS A 123 -11.28 -5.77 -5.67
N MET A 124 -10.14 -5.62 -6.35
CA MET A 124 -8.97 -4.98 -5.71
C MET A 124 -9.18 -3.50 -5.44
N ASN A 125 -9.92 -2.79 -6.30
CA ASN A 125 -10.28 -1.39 -6.02
C ASN A 125 -11.20 -1.32 -4.81
N GLU A 126 -12.20 -2.20 -4.70
CA GLU A 126 -13.04 -2.32 -3.50
C GLU A 126 -12.19 -2.58 -2.25
N ILE A 127 -11.22 -3.50 -2.30
CA ILE A 127 -10.30 -3.72 -1.18
C ILE A 127 -9.49 -2.45 -0.86
N CYS A 128 -9.00 -1.71 -1.87
CA CYS A 128 -8.29 -0.45 -1.63
C CYS A 128 -9.20 0.60 -0.99
N ASP A 129 -10.46 0.68 -1.44
CA ASP A 129 -11.44 1.63 -0.93
C ASP A 129 -11.92 1.26 0.49
N PHE A 130 -11.93 -0.03 0.83
CA PHE A 130 -12.10 -0.50 2.19
C PHE A 130 -11.01 0.08 3.10
N PHE A 131 -9.74 -0.09 2.73
CA PHE A 131 -8.64 0.43 3.54
C PHE A 131 -8.62 1.97 3.62
N LYS A 132 -9.12 2.69 2.62
CA LYS A 132 -9.29 4.15 2.70
C LYS A 132 -10.39 4.58 3.67
N THR A 133 -11.50 3.84 3.71
CA THR A 133 -12.66 4.17 4.57
C THR A 133 -12.50 3.67 6.01
N HIS A 134 -11.78 2.56 6.20
CA HIS A 134 -11.52 1.91 7.48
C HIS A 134 -10.12 2.22 8.03
N GLN A 135 -9.42 3.19 7.45
CA GLN A 135 -8.11 3.62 7.91
C GLN A 135 -8.23 4.21 9.32
N SER A 136 -7.98 3.39 10.34
CA SER A 136 -7.85 3.82 11.74
C SER A 136 -6.39 3.71 12.18
N GLY A 137 -5.84 4.77 12.77
CA GLY A 137 -4.50 4.80 13.36
C GLY A 137 -3.35 5.17 12.40
N VAL A 138 -2.15 4.65 12.66
CA VAL A 138 -0.79 5.02 12.14
C VAL A 138 -0.67 5.40 10.66
N PHE A 139 -1.53 4.91 9.78
CA PHE A 139 -1.53 5.26 8.35
C PHE A 139 -2.31 6.55 8.03
N SER A 140 -3.17 7.04 8.94
CA SER A 140 -3.82 8.35 8.82
C SER A 140 -2.82 9.51 8.93
N GLU A 141 -1.70 9.31 9.62
CA GLU A 141 -0.62 10.29 9.76
C GLU A 141 0.19 10.46 8.46
N ILE A 142 0.31 9.38 7.66
CA ILE A 142 0.91 9.45 6.30
C ILE A 142 0.09 10.36 5.38
N CYS A 143 -1.22 10.45 5.65
CA CYS A 143 -2.15 11.30 4.92
C CYS A 143 -2.08 12.78 5.36
N ASN A 144 -1.41 13.10 6.47
CA ASN A 144 -1.38 14.47 7.03
C ASN A 144 -0.02 15.15 6.98
N THR A 145 1.05 14.45 6.57
CA THR A 145 2.41 15.03 6.57
C THR A 145 2.65 16.05 5.44
N ASN A 146 1.70 16.30 4.55
CA ASN A 146 1.83 17.29 3.48
C ASN A 146 1.05 18.60 3.67
N ASN A 147 0.26 18.75 4.76
CA ASN A 147 -0.51 19.98 4.95
C ASN A 147 0.19 21.05 5.80
N ASN A 148 1.30 20.73 6.48
CA ASN A 148 1.99 21.70 7.33
C ASN A 148 3.44 22.02 6.95
N ASP A 149 4.05 21.30 6.01
CA ASP A 149 5.36 21.68 5.49
C ASP A 149 5.19 22.56 4.24
N ASN A 150 4.51 23.68 4.46
CA ASN A 150 4.80 24.93 3.77
C ASN A 150 6.08 25.52 4.43
N GLU A 151 7.10 24.69 4.64
CA GLU A 151 8.44 25.21 4.85
C GLU A 151 8.82 25.84 3.53
N MET A 152 8.69 27.18 3.50
CA MET A 152 9.37 28.07 2.57
C MET A 152 10.66 27.42 2.12
N LEU A 153 10.69 26.96 0.86
CA LEU A 153 11.94 26.91 0.14
C LEU A 153 12.56 28.30 0.35
N PRO A 154 13.77 28.43 0.92
CA PRO A 154 14.39 29.72 1.00
C PRO A 154 14.57 30.21 -0.44
N ASP A 155 13.71 31.15 -0.84
CA ASP A 155 14.03 32.14 -1.84
C ASP A 155 15.26 32.89 -1.31
N ASP A 156 16.43 32.45 -1.75
CA ASP A 156 17.49 33.33 -2.24
C ASP A 156 18.80 32.57 -2.35
N GLN A 157 19.40 32.59 -3.55
CA GLN A 157 20.48 33.53 -3.78
C GLN A 157 20.80 33.60 -5.26
N ALA A 158 20.22 34.62 -5.90
CA ALA A 158 20.86 35.29 -7.00
C ALA A 158 22.17 35.90 -6.50
N TYR A 159 23.34 35.32 -6.82
CA TYR A 159 24.59 36.07 -6.85
C TYR A 159 25.59 35.47 -7.87
N ARG A 160 25.69 36.19 -8.99
CA ARG A 160 26.77 36.23 -10.01
C ARG A 160 26.95 35.06 -10.96
#